data_AF-A0A1G3PPQ6-F1
#
_entry.id   AF-A0A1G3PPQ6-F1
#
_cell.length_a   1.000
_cell.length_b   1.000
_cell.length_c   1.000
_cell.angle_alpha   90.00
_cell.angle_beta   90.00
_cell.angle_gamma   90.00
#
_symmetry.space_group_name_H-M   'P 1'
#
loop_
_entity.id
_entity.type
_entity.pdbx_description
1 polymer ?
#
loop_
_entity_poly.entity_id
_entity_poly.type
_entity_poly.pdbx_seq_one_letter_code
_entity_poly.pdbx_strand_id
1 'polypeptide(L)'
;MIRIPALIALILLTTTVIYPQTNTIAELEDAASKIRNENIYYNLGIEYLKQNDIGRAILNLKRAALLNPYDPDIQEALTSARETIGIPGYFFEATPLEGVLLFPFTVFNFTGMLIFGLSLFIIGSIVLSLVLSGIAGSIDKRWVRVTSIIAIIIGIIYIAGLWLRYESTFDSSSGVVLTGGVISDRPDNTAVEKKDLTPGIECRIEKELDTYYYITTIDGKEGWTVMTNVERLW
;
A
#
# COMPACT_ATOMS: atom_id res chain seq x y z
N MET A 1 16.74 14.55 -9.62
CA MET A 1 17.77 13.49 -9.78
C MET A 1 17.08 12.17 -9.49
N ILE A 2 16.58 11.51 -10.54
CA ILE A 2 15.76 10.30 -10.43
C ILE A 2 16.64 9.19 -9.87
N ARG A 3 16.31 8.66 -8.69
CA ARG A 3 17.04 7.54 -8.09
C ARG A 3 16.72 6.26 -8.87
N ILE A 4 17.59 5.95 -9.83
CA ILE A 4 17.70 4.70 -10.58
C ILE A 4 17.54 3.41 -9.72
N PRO A 5 17.90 3.33 -8.42
CA PRO A 5 17.69 2.09 -7.64
C PRO A 5 16.23 1.63 -7.48
N ALA A 6 15.23 2.52 -7.60
CA ALA A 6 13.82 2.13 -7.44
C ALA A 6 13.33 1.18 -8.57
N LEU A 7 13.89 1.32 -9.77
CA LEU A 7 13.47 0.57 -10.95
C LEU A 7 14.02 -0.87 -10.95
N ILE A 8 15.18 -1.09 -10.30
CA ILE A 8 15.79 -2.40 -10.14
C ILE A 8 15.12 -3.18 -8.99
N ALA A 9 14.71 -2.48 -7.91
CA ALA A 9 13.96 -3.10 -6.82
C ALA A 9 12.60 -3.67 -7.29
N LEU A 10 11.99 -3.07 -8.32
CA LEU A 10 10.69 -3.49 -8.86
C LEU A 10 10.77 -4.82 -9.64
N ILE A 11 11.93 -5.17 -10.20
CA ILE A 11 12.11 -6.38 -11.02
C ILE A 11 12.24 -7.66 -10.17
N LEU A 12 12.55 -7.53 -8.87
CA LEU A 12 12.78 -8.66 -7.97
C LEU A 12 11.51 -9.23 -7.31
N LEU A 13 10.32 -8.69 -7.60
CA LEU A 13 9.04 -9.13 -7.01
C LEU A 13 8.41 -10.37 -7.69
N THR A 14 9.14 -11.08 -8.56
CA THR A 14 8.55 -11.95 -9.59
C THR A 14 8.45 -13.44 -9.26
N THR A 15 8.49 -13.84 -8.00
CA THR A 15 8.12 -15.23 -7.64
C THR A 15 6.83 -15.20 -6.84
N THR A 16 5.71 -15.51 -7.50
CA THR A 16 4.50 -15.98 -6.84
C THR A 16 4.81 -17.34 -6.24
N VAL A 17 5.35 -17.36 -5.03
CA VAL A 17 5.42 -18.57 -4.22
C VAL A 17 4.02 -18.75 -3.63
N ILE A 18 3.30 -19.80 -4.06
CA ILE A 18 2.05 -20.20 -3.44
C ILE A 18 2.43 -20.79 -2.09
N TYR A 19 2.23 -20.03 -1.01
CA TYR A 19 2.49 -20.51 0.34
C TYR A 19 1.31 -21.39 0.78
N PRO A 20 1.57 -22.62 1.25
CA PRO A 20 0.52 -23.48 1.79
C PRO A 20 -0.10 -22.84 3.03
N GLN A 21 -1.40 -23.13 3.25
CA GLN A 21 -2.24 -22.66 4.37
C GLN A 21 -1.77 -23.13 5.77
N THR A 22 -0.62 -23.80 5.88
CA THR A 22 -0.14 -24.49 7.09
C THR A 22 1.29 -24.10 7.46
N ASN A 23 1.65 -22.83 7.29
CA ASN A 23 2.94 -22.34 7.77
C ASN A 23 2.79 -21.81 9.20
N THR A 24 3.80 -22.07 10.03
CA THR A 24 3.89 -21.48 11.37
C THR A 24 4.09 -19.96 11.26
N ILE A 25 3.72 -19.20 12.30
CA ILE A 25 3.95 -17.74 12.33
C ILE A 25 5.43 -17.41 12.06
N ALA A 26 6.36 -18.16 12.65
CA ALA A 26 7.79 -17.94 12.46
C ALA A 26 8.24 -18.09 10.99
N GLU A 27 7.70 -19.08 10.26
CA GLU A 27 7.99 -19.26 8.84
C GLU A 27 7.39 -18.13 7.99
N LEU A 28 6.19 -17.68 8.33
CA LEU A 28 5.54 -16.57 7.65
C LEU A 28 6.27 -15.24 7.91
N GLU A 29 6.77 -15.01 9.13
CA GLU A 29 7.57 -13.83 9.46
C GLU A 29 8.92 -13.83 8.74
N ASP A 30 9.61 -14.97 8.70
CA ASP A 30 10.84 -15.13 7.92
C ASP A 30 10.59 -14.85 6.42
N ALA A 31 9.50 -15.38 5.87
CA ALA A 31 9.12 -15.12 4.49
C ALA A 31 8.78 -13.64 4.24
N ALA A 32 8.03 -13.01 5.15
CA ALA A 32 7.64 -11.60 5.07
C ALA A 32 8.84 -10.65 5.16
N SER A 33 9.92 -11.05 5.83
CA SER A 33 11.18 -10.28 5.87
C SER A 33 11.92 -10.25 4.54
N LYS A 34 11.66 -11.23 3.66
CA LYS A 34 12.34 -11.42 2.38
C LYS A 34 11.51 -10.92 1.20
N ILE A 35 10.20 -11.15 1.25
CA ILE A 35 9.30 -10.92 0.11
C ILE A 35 8.07 -10.14 0.57
N ARG A 36 7.75 -9.06 -0.14
CA ARG A 36 6.50 -8.33 0.02
C ARG A 36 5.41 -9.01 -0.80
N ASN A 37 4.61 -9.85 -0.18
CA ASN A 37 3.53 -10.58 -0.84
C ASN A 37 2.24 -10.52 -0.01
N GLU A 38 1.15 -10.16 -0.68
CA GLU A 38 -0.19 -10.02 -0.10
C GLU A 38 -0.65 -11.29 0.62
N ASN A 39 -0.38 -12.47 0.08
CA ASN A 39 -0.84 -13.73 0.67
C ASN A 39 -0.09 -14.07 1.97
N ILE A 40 1.21 -13.73 2.04
CA ILE A 40 2.01 -13.93 3.26
C ILE A 40 1.45 -13.05 4.38
N TYR A 41 1.23 -11.77 4.09
CA TYR A 41 0.69 -10.83 5.07
C TYR A 41 -0.76 -11.15 5.45
N TYR A 42 -1.59 -11.59 4.50
CA TYR A 42 -2.94 -12.07 4.79
C TYR A 42 -2.90 -13.26 5.77
N ASN A 43 -2.10 -14.27 5.47
CA ASN A 43 -1.95 -15.44 6.33
C ASN A 43 -1.41 -15.07 7.72
N LEU A 44 -0.42 -14.18 7.83
CA LEU A 44 0.05 -13.65 9.12
C LEU A 44 -1.08 -12.97 9.88
N GLY A 45 -1.87 -12.14 9.20
CA GLY A 45 -3.04 -11.48 9.75
C GLY A 45 -4.02 -12.47 10.38
N ILE A 46 -4.37 -13.51 9.62
CA ILE A 46 -5.28 -14.58 10.07
C ILE A 46 -4.70 -15.36 11.26
N GLU A 47 -3.42 -15.71 11.25
CA GLU A 47 -2.78 -16.42 12.37
C GLU A 47 -2.73 -15.57 13.64
N TYR A 48 -2.47 -14.26 13.52
CA TYR A 48 -2.51 -13.35 14.65
C TYR A 48 -3.93 -13.14 15.19
N LEU A 49 -4.96 -13.12 14.34
CA LEU A 49 -6.35 -13.14 14.78
C LEU A 49 -6.68 -14.39 15.60
N LYS A 50 -6.21 -15.57 15.18
CA LYS A 50 -6.39 -16.83 15.93
C LYS A 50 -5.74 -16.78 17.32
N GLN A 51 -4.66 -16.01 17.49
CA GLN A 51 -3.98 -15.79 18.77
C GLN A 51 -4.55 -14.62 19.57
N ASN A 52 -5.61 -13.96 19.07
CA ASN A 52 -6.21 -12.78 19.66
C ASN A 52 -5.23 -11.59 19.79
N ASP A 53 -4.18 -11.55 18.96
CA ASP A 53 -3.26 -10.41 18.82
C ASP A 53 -3.76 -9.49 17.71
N ILE A 54 -4.72 -8.64 18.06
CA ILE A 54 -5.42 -7.77 17.11
C ILE A 54 -4.48 -6.73 16.48
N GLY A 55 -3.48 -6.23 17.23
CA GLY A 55 -2.54 -5.23 16.73
C GLY A 55 -1.70 -5.75 15.58
N ARG A 56 -1.09 -6.93 15.77
CA ARG A 56 -0.31 -7.58 14.69
C ARG A 56 -1.21 -8.10 13.57
N ALA A 57 -2.43 -8.54 13.89
CA ALA A 57 -3.39 -8.94 12.88
C ALA A 57 -3.72 -7.80 11.91
N ILE A 58 -4.15 -6.64 12.43
CA ILE A 58 -4.53 -5.49 11.61
C ILE A 58 -3.32 -4.94 10.86
N LEU A 59 -2.13 -4.90 11.47
CA LEU A 59 -0.90 -4.50 10.78
C LEU A 59 -0.68 -5.33 9.51
N ASN A 60 -0.75 -6.66 9.62
CA ASN A 60 -0.47 -7.54 8.51
C ASN A 60 -1.62 -7.57 7.48
N LEU A 61 -2.88 -7.58 7.91
CA LEU A 61 -4.02 -7.44 7.00
C LEU A 61 -3.98 -6.11 6.23
N LYS A 62 -3.54 -5.02 6.87
CA LYS A 62 -3.35 -3.73 6.19
C LYS A 62 -2.20 -3.77 5.19
N ARG A 63 -1.06 -4.40 5.52
CA ARG A 63 0.02 -4.63 4.54
C ARG A 63 -0.48 -5.43 3.33
N ALA A 64 -1.29 -6.46 3.56
CA ALA A 64 -1.91 -7.25 2.51
C ALA A 64 -2.84 -6.39 1.64
N ALA A 65 -3.72 -5.60 2.26
CA ALA A 65 -4.67 -4.71 1.57
C ALA A 65 -3.96 -3.62 0.76
N LEU A 66 -2.83 -3.11 1.22
CA LEU A 66 -2.04 -2.13 0.47
C LEU A 66 -1.40 -2.72 -0.79
N LEU A 67 -1.05 -4.00 -0.77
CA LEU A 67 -0.52 -4.71 -1.93
C LEU A 67 -1.64 -5.14 -2.88
N ASN A 68 -2.75 -5.63 -2.35
CA ASN A 68 -3.92 -6.09 -3.10
C ASN A 68 -5.24 -5.49 -2.52
N PRO A 69 -5.61 -4.26 -2.91
CA PRO A 69 -6.72 -3.52 -2.30
C PRO A 69 -8.11 -4.04 -2.69
N TYR A 70 -8.23 -4.94 -3.66
CA TYR A 70 -9.52 -5.45 -4.14
C TYR A 70 -9.73 -6.94 -3.91
N ASP A 71 -8.83 -7.56 -3.17
CA ASP A 71 -9.06 -8.92 -2.72
C ASP A 71 -10.21 -8.94 -1.70
N PRO A 72 -11.35 -9.58 -2.02
CA PRO A 72 -12.51 -9.55 -1.14
C PRO A 72 -12.21 -10.22 0.21
N ASP A 73 -11.38 -11.26 0.24
CA ASP A 73 -11.05 -11.99 1.46
C ASP A 73 -10.18 -11.12 2.38
N ILE A 74 -9.22 -10.39 1.82
CA ILE A 74 -8.40 -9.43 2.58
C ILE A 74 -9.26 -8.30 3.15
N GLN A 75 -10.15 -7.72 2.32
CA GLN A 75 -11.01 -6.60 2.77
C GLN A 75 -12.00 -7.04 3.84
N GLU A 76 -12.61 -8.22 3.69
CA GLU A 76 -13.52 -8.77 4.68
C GLU A 76 -12.80 -9.05 6.01
N ALA A 77 -11.63 -9.71 5.96
CA ALA A 77 -10.84 -9.97 7.15
C ALA A 77 -10.38 -8.69 7.86
N LEU A 78 -9.91 -7.69 7.12
CA LEU A 78 -9.49 -6.40 7.68
C LEU A 78 -10.66 -5.63 8.29
N THR A 79 -11.82 -5.64 7.63
CA THR A 79 -13.05 -4.99 8.14
C THR A 79 -13.51 -5.65 9.42
N SER A 80 -13.59 -6.98 9.45
CA SER A 80 -13.96 -7.76 10.64
C SER A 80 -13.00 -7.51 11.83
N ALA A 81 -11.69 -7.44 11.56
CA ALA A 81 -10.70 -7.13 12.57
C ALA A 81 -10.87 -5.70 13.14
N ARG A 82 -11.15 -4.71 12.28
CA ARG A 82 -11.40 -3.31 12.70
C ARG A 82 -12.69 -3.16 13.50
N GLU A 83 -13.75 -3.88 13.13
CA GLU A 83 -15.01 -3.88 13.87
C GLU A 83 -14.84 -4.43 15.29
N THR A 84 -13.94 -5.41 15.48
CA THR A 84 -13.62 -5.97 16.81
C THR A 84 -13.05 -4.92 17.78
N ILE A 85 -12.38 -3.88 17.26
CA ILE A 85 -11.84 -2.77 18.07
C ILE A 85 -12.75 -1.54 18.09
N GLY A 86 -13.99 -1.66 17.58
CA GLY A 86 -14.99 -0.61 17.60
C GLY A 86 -14.78 0.49 16.56
N ILE A 87 -13.94 0.26 15.55
CA ILE A 87 -13.75 1.19 14.44
C ILE A 87 -14.51 0.63 13.23
N PRO A 88 -15.62 1.27 12.81
CA PRO A 88 -16.40 0.73 11.73
C PRO A 88 -15.65 0.85 10.38
N GLY A 89 -15.82 -0.15 9.50
CA GLY A 89 -15.06 -0.28 8.26
C GLY A 89 -15.10 0.94 7.33
N TYR A 90 -16.22 1.68 7.32
CA TYR A 90 -16.39 2.86 6.48
C TYR A 90 -15.39 4.00 6.76
N PHE A 91 -14.75 4.03 7.94
CA PHE A 91 -13.71 5.04 8.22
C PHE A 91 -12.49 4.95 7.29
N PHE A 92 -12.31 3.79 6.64
CA PHE A 92 -11.16 3.51 5.78
C PHE A 92 -11.56 3.27 4.32
N GLU A 93 -12.85 3.30 4.00
CA GLU A 93 -13.31 3.18 2.63
C GLU A 93 -13.06 4.49 1.88
N ALA A 94 -12.44 4.37 0.71
CA ALA A 94 -12.36 5.49 -0.22
C ALA A 94 -13.78 5.95 -0.55
N THR A 95 -13.98 7.27 -0.65
CA THR A 95 -15.28 7.79 -1.07
C THR A 95 -15.66 7.19 -2.44
N PRO A 96 -16.96 7.04 -2.77
CA PRO A 96 -17.36 6.49 -4.07
C PRO A 96 -16.71 7.19 -5.27
N LEU A 97 -16.45 8.50 -5.14
CA LEU A 97 -15.73 9.28 -6.13
C LEU A 97 -14.25 8.88 -6.25
N GLU A 98 -13.55 8.76 -5.12
CA GLU A 98 -12.15 8.28 -5.09
C GLU A 98 -12.05 6.85 -5.61
N GLY A 99 -12.99 5.97 -5.26
CA GLY A 99 -13.05 4.60 -5.77
C GLY A 99 -13.12 4.56 -7.30
N VAL A 100 -13.98 5.38 -7.93
CA VAL A 100 -14.08 5.47 -9.39
C VAL A 100 -12.83 6.07 -10.04
N LEU A 101 -12.25 7.11 -9.42
CA LEU A 101 -11.05 7.76 -9.95
C LEU A 101 -9.80 6.87 -9.84
N LEU A 102 -9.70 6.08 -8.78
CA LEU A 102 -8.56 5.21 -8.52
C LEU A 102 -8.68 3.84 -9.20
N PHE A 103 -9.89 3.40 -9.55
CA PHE A 103 -10.16 2.09 -10.17
C PHE A 103 -9.18 1.70 -11.30
N PRO A 104 -8.86 2.57 -12.28
CA PRO A 104 -7.91 2.20 -13.35
C PRO A 104 -6.49 1.88 -12.86
N PHE A 105 -6.11 2.42 -11.70
CA PHE A 105 -4.78 2.31 -11.07
C PHE A 105 -4.68 1.18 -10.04
N THR A 106 -5.77 0.49 -9.79
CA THR A 106 -5.89 -0.52 -8.72
C THR A 106 -6.36 -1.87 -9.28
N VAL A 107 -6.93 -1.91 -10.49
CA VAL A 107 -7.24 -3.14 -11.25
C VAL A 107 -5.99 -3.96 -11.58
N PHE A 108 -4.88 -3.29 -11.86
CA PHE A 108 -3.60 -3.96 -12.09
C PHE A 108 -2.74 -3.94 -10.83
N ASN A 109 -1.95 -4.99 -10.60
CA ASN A 109 -0.84 -4.93 -9.64
C ASN A 109 0.25 -3.96 -10.15
N PHE A 110 1.22 -3.60 -9.30
CA PHE A 110 2.30 -2.67 -9.65
C PHE A 110 3.00 -3.06 -10.97
N THR A 111 3.29 -4.34 -11.16
CA THR A 111 3.93 -4.88 -12.37
C THR A 111 3.04 -4.75 -13.59
N GLY A 112 1.76 -5.07 -13.49
CA GLY A 112 0.78 -4.96 -14.56
C GLY A 112 0.59 -3.52 -15.01
N MET A 113 0.52 -2.57 -14.08
CA MET A 113 0.47 -1.14 -14.38
C MET A 113 1.72 -0.69 -15.16
N LEU A 114 2.91 -1.13 -14.73
CA LEU A 114 4.16 -0.79 -15.41
C LEU A 114 4.18 -1.35 -16.83
N ILE A 115 3.89 -2.66 -16.98
CA ILE A 115 3.90 -3.32 -18.30
C ILE A 115 2.90 -2.65 -19.23
N PHE A 116 1.67 -2.40 -18.76
CA PHE A 116 0.61 -1.78 -19.56
C PHE A 116 0.99 -0.35 -19.97
N GLY A 117 1.40 0.49 -19.01
CA GLY A 117 1.79 1.87 -19.26
C GLY A 117 2.99 1.98 -20.21
N LEU A 118 4.02 1.16 -19.99
CA LEU A 118 5.23 1.15 -20.83
C LEU A 118 4.95 0.61 -22.23
N SER A 119 4.13 -0.43 -22.35
CA SER A 119 3.74 -0.98 -23.65
C SER A 119 2.99 0.04 -24.49
N LEU A 120 2.02 0.75 -23.91
CA LEU A 120 1.29 1.81 -24.60
C LEU A 120 2.20 2.98 -25.00
N PHE A 121 3.12 3.36 -24.13
CA PHE A 121 4.09 4.41 -24.41
C PHE A 121 5.02 4.04 -25.58
N ILE A 122 5.59 2.82 -25.56
CA ILE A 122 6.52 2.34 -26.59
C ILE A 122 5.79 2.16 -27.92
N ILE A 123 4.65 1.46 -27.94
CA ILE A 123 3.87 1.22 -29.16
C ILE A 123 3.41 2.55 -29.75
N GLY A 124 2.85 3.45 -28.93
CA GLY A 124 2.43 4.78 -29.37
C GLY A 124 3.59 5.59 -29.95
N SER A 125 4.77 5.53 -29.33
CA SER A 125 5.97 6.24 -29.82
C SER A 125 6.50 5.68 -31.14
N ILE A 126 6.53 4.35 -31.30
CA ILE A 126 6.95 3.69 -32.54
C ILE A 126 5.99 4.06 -33.66
N VAL A 127 4.68 3.91 -33.44
CA VAL A 127 3.66 4.21 -34.46
C VAL A 127 3.71 5.70 -34.84
N LEU A 128 3.85 6.61 -33.87
CA LEU A 128 4.00 8.03 -34.13
C LEU A 128 5.24 8.33 -34.99
N SER A 129 6.38 7.73 -34.65
CA SER A 129 7.64 7.87 -35.41
C SER A 129 7.50 7.38 -36.85
N LEU A 130 6.84 6.24 -37.07
CA LEU A 130 6.59 5.68 -38.41
C LEU A 130 5.68 6.58 -39.26
N VAL A 131 4.66 7.20 -38.65
CA VAL A 131 3.77 8.15 -39.34
C VAL A 131 4.50 9.44 -39.69
N LEU A 132 5.35 9.95 -38.80
CA LEU A 132 6.14 11.17 -39.03
C LEU A 132 7.23 10.97 -40.09
N SER A 133 7.83 9.77 -40.15
CA SER A 133 8.88 9.42 -41.11
C SER A 133 8.37 9.20 -42.54
N GLY A 134 7.05 9.24 -42.77
CA GLY A 134 6.44 9.08 -44.09
C GLY A 134 6.45 7.65 -44.65
N ILE A 135 6.92 6.67 -43.86
CA ILE A 135 7.05 5.25 -44.24
C ILE A 135 5.65 4.56 -44.30
N ALA A 136 4.66 5.09 -43.58
CA ALA A 136 3.30 4.57 -43.60
C ALA A 136 2.57 4.96 -44.91
N GLY A 137 2.55 4.06 -45.89
CA GLY A 137 2.07 4.32 -47.26
C GLY A 137 0.54 4.41 -47.44
N SER A 138 -0.26 3.61 -46.72
CA SER A 138 -1.68 3.35 -47.11
C SER A 138 -2.74 3.58 -46.03
N ILE A 139 -2.39 4.14 -44.87
CA ILE A 139 -3.31 4.32 -43.73
C ILE A 139 -3.63 5.81 -43.55
N ASP A 140 -4.84 6.13 -43.07
CA ASP A 140 -5.24 7.49 -42.66
C ASP A 140 -4.31 8.06 -41.58
N LYS A 141 -3.30 8.80 -42.03
CA LYS A 141 -2.22 9.35 -41.19
C LYS A 141 -2.73 10.25 -40.07
N ARG A 142 -3.88 10.89 -40.25
CA ARG A 142 -4.51 11.74 -39.23
C ARG A 142 -4.99 10.94 -38.02
N TRP A 143 -5.77 9.88 -38.25
CA TRP A 143 -6.32 9.07 -37.17
C TRP A 143 -5.23 8.29 -36.44
N VAL A 144 -4.27 7.70 -37.17
CA VAL A 144 -3.14 7.00 -36.56
C VAL A 144 -2.29 7.91 -35.68
N ARG A 145 -2.06 9.16 -36.10
CA ARG A 145 -1.35 10.15 -35.28
C ARG A 145 -2.10 10.44 -33.98
N VAL A 146 -3.41 10.69 -34.08
CA VAL A 146 -4.25 11.00 -32.91
C VAL A 146 -4.29 9.82 -31.94
N THR A 147 -4.52 8.60 -32.42
CA THR A 147 -4.55 7.39 -31.57
C THR A 147 -3.19 7.11 -30.94
N SER A 148 -2.08 7.36 -31.64
CA SER A 148 -0.73 7.21 -31.09
C SER A 148 -0.45 8.21 -29.97
N ILE A 149 -0.85 9.47 -30.14
CA ILE A 149 -0.72 10.50 -29.10
C ILE A 149 -1.57 10.13 -27.88
N ILE A 150 -2.81 9.68 -28.09
CA ILE A 150 -3.68 9.22 -27.00
C ILE A 150 -3.04 8.04 -26.26
N ALA A 151 -2.50 7.05 -26.97
CA ALA A 151 -1.82 5.90 -26.36
C ALA A 151 -0.60 6.34 -25.51
N ILE A 152 0.20 7.29 -26.01
CA ILE A 152 1.32 7.87 -25.25
C ILE A 152 0.82 8.56 -23.98
N ILE A 153 -0.22 9.39 -24.09
CA ILE A 153 -0.81 10.11 -22.94
C ILE A 153 -1.31 9.12 -21.89
N ILE A 154 -2.05 8.08 -22.30
CA ILE A 154 -2.52 7.02 -21.39
C ILE A 154 -1.33 6.30 -20.75
N GLY A 155 -0.30 5.96 -21.52
CA GLY A 155 0.92 5.35 -20.99
C GLY A 155 1.58 6.20 -19.91
N ILE A 156 1.70 7.51 -20.14
CA ILE A 156 2.23 8.47 -19.15
C ILE A 156 1.35 8.53 -17.91
N ILE A 157 0.02 8.57 -18.07
CA ILE A 157 -0.93 8.58 -16.95
C ILE A 157 -0.76 7.31 -16.08
N TYR A 158 -0.62 6.14 -16.69
CA TYR A 158 -0.39 4.89 -15.95
C TYR A 158 0.95 4.88 -15.20
N ILE A 159 2.02 5.38 -15.81
CA ILE A 159 3.33 5.48 -15.15
C ILE A 159 3.29 6.49 -13.99
N ALA A 160 2.63 7.65 -14.18
CA ALA A 160 2.45 8.63 -13.12
C ALA A 160 1.57 8.09 -11.98
N GLY A 161 0.49 7.39 -12.31
CA GLY A 161 -0.38 6.73 -11.34
C GLY A 161 0.35 5.64 -10.55
N LEU A 162 1.22 4.85 -11.20
CA LEU A 162 2.09 3.88 -10.54
C LEU A 162 2.99 4.55 -9.50
N TRP A 163 3.59 5.70 -9.86
CA TRP A 163 4.43 6.48 -8.95
C TRP A 163 3.65 6.96 -7.73
N LEU A 164 2.48 7.58 -7.95
CA LEU A 164 1.63 8.08 -6.87
C LEU A 164 1.16 6.95 -5.95
N ARG A 165 0.77 5.81 -6.53
CA ARG A 165 0.39 4.61 -5.78
C ARG A 165 1.56 4.09 -4.95
N TYR A 166 2.76 4.04 -5.52
CA TYR A 166 3.95 3.58 -4.80
C TYR A 166 4.25 4.46 -3.58
N GLU A 167 4.27 5.78 -3.76
CA GLU A 167 4.48 6.74 -2.66
C GLU A 167 3.39 6.62 -1.59
N SER A 168 2.13 6.48 -1.99
CA SER A 168 1.01 6.32 -1.04
C SER A 168 1.05 4.98 -0.30
N THR A 169 1.44 3.89 -0.97
CA THR A 169 1.49 2.56 -0.37
C THR A 169 2.65 2.43 0.61
N PHE A 170 3.82 2.99 0.29
CA PHE A 170 5.05 2.87 1.07
C PHE A 170 5.36 4.13 1.91
N ASP A 171 4.32 4.86 2.31
CA ASP A 171 4.45 6.03 3.19
C ASP A 171 4.96 5.61 4.58
N SER A 172 6.21 5.98 4.86
CA SER A 172 6.90 5.70 6.14
C SER A 172 6.24 6.34 7.37
N SER A 173 5.35 7.32 7.16
CA SER A 173 4.61 7.93 8.26
C SER A 173 3.39 7.13 8.69
N SER A 174 2.99 6.08 7.96
CA SER A 174 1.84 5.26 8.36
C SER A 174 2.23 4.10 9.29
N GLY A 175 1.48 3.90 10.37
CA GLY A 175 1.71 2.83 11.34
C GLY A 175 0.44 2.25 11.94
N VAL A 176 0.60 1.19 12.72
CA VAL A 176 -0.45 0.51 13.48
C VAL A 176 0.05 0.26 14.90
N VAL A 177 -0.83 0.48 15.88
CA VAL A 177 -0.56 0.17 17.28
C VAL A 177 -0.54 -1.35 17.46
N LEU A 178 0.58 -1.91 17.92
CA LEU A 178 0.71 -3.34 18.19
C LEU A 178 0.16 -3.71 19.56
N THR A 179 0.68 -3.07 20.60
CA THR A 179 0.34 -3.36 21.99
C THR A 179 -0.39 -2.19 22.60
N GLY A 180 -1.41 -2.53 23.41
CA GLY A 180 -2.18 -1.54 24.15
C GLY A 180 -1.22 -0.71 25.01
N GLY A 181 -1.39 0.59 24.95
CA GLY A 181 -0.43 1.52 25.53
C GLY A 181 -1.10 2.81 25.95
N VAL A 182 -0.28 3.83 26.14
CA VAL A 182 -0.74 5.11 26.64
C VAL A 182 -0.17 6.21 25.76
N ILE A 183 -1.02 7.12 25.31
CA ILE A 183 -0.60 8.36 24.68
C ILE A 183 -0.33 9.39 25.78
N SER A 184 0.83 10.03 25.71
CA SER A 184 1.31 11.06 26.64
C SER A 184 1.53 12.39 25.94
N ASP A 185 1.26 13.51 26.61
CA ASP A 185 1.49 14.85 26.04
C ASP A 185 3.00 15.20 25.93
N ARG A 186 3.85 14.46 26.64
CA ARG A 186 5.32 14.63 26.63
C ARG A 186 6.04 13.30 26.49
N PRO A 187 7.25 13.28 25.89
CA PRO A 187 8.11 12.10 25.80
C PRO A 187 8.87 11.88 27.13
N ASP A 188 8.15 11.81 28.25
CA ASP A 188 8.71 11.57 29.58
C ASP A 188 7.76 10.70 30.42
N ASN A 189 8.34 9.87 31.30
CA ASN A 189 7.61 8.97 32.20
C ASN A 189 6.76 9.69 33.25
N THR A 190 6.86 11.02 33.34
CA THR A 190 6.12 11.88 34.27
C THR A 190 4.87 12.52 33.68
N ALA A 191 4.55 12.26 32.41
CA ALA A 191 3.40 12.83 31.71
C ALA A 191 2.06 12.43 32.37
N VAL A 192 1.18 13.43 32.55
CA VAL A 192 0.01 13.37 33.44
C VAL A 192 -1.28 12.94 32.74
N GLU A 193 -1.34 12.97 31.40
CA GLU A 193 -2.52 12.51 30.67
C GLU A 193 -2.26 11.17 29.99
N LYS A 194 -3.06 10.17 30.38
CA LYS A 194 -2.97 8.79 29.92
C LYS A 194 -4.24 8.45 29.15
N LYS A 195 -4.30 8.77 27.86
CA LYS A 195 -5.37 8.23 27.01
C LYS A 195 -4.98 6.82 26.59
N ASP A 196 -5.88 5.87 26.80
CA ASP A 196 -5.66 4.49 26.40
C ASP A 196 -5.54 4.38 24.88
N LEU A 197 -4.49 3.70 24.47
CA LEU A 197 -4.18 3.39 23.09
C LEU A 197 -4.64 1.97 22.81
N THR A 198 -5.70 1.83 22.01
CA THR A 198 -6.24 0.52 21.65
C THR A 198 -5.32 -0.16 20.64
N PRO A 199 -4.93 -1.43 20.85
CA PRO A 199 -4.24 -2.23 19.84
C PRO A 199 -5.02 -2.25 18.52
N GLY A 200 -4.32 -2.20 17.40
CA GLY A 200 -4.90 -2.27 16.07
C GLY A 200 -5.41 -0.93 15.52
N ILE A 201 -5.42 0.14 16.32
CA ILE A 201 -5.69 1.49 15.80
C ILE A 201 -4.59 1.88 14.80
N GLU A 202 -5.01 2.39 13.66
CA GLU A 202 -4.13 2.97 12.66
C GLU A 202 -3.75 4.39 13.04
N CYS A 203 -2.48 4.75 12.83
CA CYS A 203 -1.96 6.07 13.18
C CYS A 203 -0.96 6.59 12.14
N ARG A 204 -0.82 7.91 12.11
CA ARG A 204 0.25 8.62 11.40
C ARG A 204 1.33 9.02 12.39
N ILE A 205 2.58 8.71 12.10
CA ILE A 205 3.77 9.09 12.84
C ILE A 205 4.25 10.43 12.27
N GLU A 206 4.14 11.49 13.07
CA GLU A 206 4.48 12.85 12.65
C GLU A 206 5.92 13.22 13.04
N LYS A 207 6.37 12.74 14.21
CA LYS A 207 7.69 13.06 14.76
C LYS A 207 8.31 11.85 15.44
N GLU A 208 9.62 11.82 15.39
CA GLU A 208 10.47 10.82 16.02
C GLU A 208 11.45 11.53 16.95
N LEU A 209 11.46 11.16 18.23
CA LEU A 209 12.39 11.69 19.22
C LEU A 209 12.86 10.58 20.15
N ASP A 210 14.16 10.28 20.10
CA ASP A 210 14.83 9.25 20.91
C ASP A 210 14.14 7.87 20.83
N THR A 211 13.34 7.51 21.84
CA THR A 211 12.59 6.23 21.91
C THR A 211 11.07 6.42 21.84
N TYR A 212 10.62 7.60 21.40
CA TYR A 212 9.21 7.98 21.30
C TYR A 212 8.81 8.39 19.87
N TYR A 213 7.58 8.05 19.51
CA TYR A 213 6.89 8.58 18.34
C TYR A 213 5.79 9.54 18.79
N TYR A 214 5.68 10.69 18.13
CA TYR A 214 4.46 11.49 18.15
C TYR A 214 3.53 10.96 17.08
N ILE A 215 2.37 10.46 17.50
CA ILE A 215 1.39 9.85 16.60
C ILE A 215 0.07 10.60 16.63
N THR A 216 -0.63 10.54 15.51
CA THR A 216 -2.04 10.96 15.37
C THR A 216 -2.83 9.74 14.91
N THR A 217 -3.76 9.28 15.74
CA THR A 217 -4.61 8.12 15.45
C THR A 217 -5.81 8.54 14.60
N ILE A 218 -6.43 7.58 13.91
CA ILE A 218 -7.60 7.83 13.07
C ILE A 218 -8.83 8.33 13.86
N ASP A 219 -8.94 7.98 15.14
CA ASP A 219 -9.98 8.47 16.06
C ASP A 219 -9.70 9.90 16.57
N GLY A 220 -8.65 10.54 16.07
CA GLY A 220 -8.31 11.95 16.35
C GLY A 220 -7.53 12.17 17.64
N LYS A 221 -7.01 11.12 18.28
CA LYS A 221 -6.10 11.27 19.43
C LYS A 221 -4.69 11.55 18.91
N GLU A 222 -3.99 12.43 19.61
CA GLU A 222 -2.60 12.77 19.30
C GLU A 222 -1.74 12.75 20.55
N GLY A 223 -0.46 12.43 20.39
CA GLY A 223 0.55 12.54 21.43
C GLY A 223 1.71 11.54 21.29
N TRP A 224 2.56 11.50 22.30
CA TRP A 224 3.76 10.68 22.36
C TRP A 224 3.47 9.27 22.87
N THR A 225 4.04 8.26 22.22
CA THR A 225 4.04 6.86 22.66
C THR A 225 5.42 6.25 22.46
N VAL A 226 5.73 5.20 23.23
CA VAL A 226 6.98 4.46 23.08
C VAL A 226 6.97 3.76 21.73
N MET A 227 8.10 3.80 21.02
CA MET A 227 8.23 3.18 19.68
C MET A 227 7.85 1.70 19.67
N THR A 228 8.06 0.96 20.76
CA THR A 228 7.71 -0.46 20.84
C THR A 228 6.21 -0.74 20.76
N ASN A 229 5.36 0.25 21.01
CA ASN A 229 3.91 0.11 20.95
C ASN A 229 3.36 0.24 19.52
N VAL A 230 4.14 0.81 18.60
CA VAL A 230 3.67 1.17 17.25
C VAL A 230 4.66 0.68 16.22
N GLU A 231 4.14 -0.06 15.25
CA GLU A 231 4.92 -0.57 14.13
C GLU A 231 4.57 0.21 12.86
N ARG A 232 5.59 0.59 12.09
CA ARG A 232 5.39 1.18 10.76
C ARG A 232 4.85 0.13 9.80
N LEU A 233 4.03 0.58 8.85
CA LEU A 233 3.58 -0.31 7.79
C LEU A 233 4.74 -0.80 6.91
N TRP A 234 5.73 0.05 6.64
CA TRP A 234 6.89 -0.25 5.80
C TRP A 234 8.17 0.43 6.26
#